data_AF-A0A6P2CW39-F1
#
_entry.id   AF-A0A6P2CW39-F1
#
_cell.length_a   1.000
_cell.length_b   1.000
_cell.length_c   1.000
_cell.angle_alpha   90.00
_cell.angle_beta   90.00
_cell.angle_gamma   90.00
#
_symmetry.space_group_name_H-M   'P 1'
#
loop_
_entity.id
_entity.type
_entity.pdbx_description
1 polymer ?
#
loop_
_entity_poly.entity_id
_entity_poly.type
_entity_poly.pdbx_seq_one_letter_code
_entity_poly.pdbx_strand_id
1 'polypeptide(L)'
;MSACDLNLDFPGVILTDVYLTPTLAVVVLVSTAAESSCPSCHNPSARVHSRYVRTLADLPGHNRPVALRLTVRRFFCSQAPRVAARAAGERY
;
A
#
# COMPACT_ATOMS: atom_id res chain seq x y z
N MET A 1 -18.48 0.31 -2.71
CA MET A 1 -17.32 -0.18 -3.48
C MET A 1 -16.16 -0.29 -2.51
N SER A 2 -15.88 -1.50 -2.00
CA SER A 2 -14.90 -1.68 -0.92
C SER A 2 -13.50 -1.93 -1.50
N ALA A 3 -12.51 -1.23 -0.97
CA ALA A 3 -11.11 -1.47 -1.29
C ALA A 3 -10.67 -2.71 -0.52
N CYS A 4 -10.43 -3.82 -1.21
CA CYS A 4 -9.67 -4.91 -0.61
C CYS A 4 -8.25 -4.39 -0.40
N ASP A 5 -7.78 -4.43 0.83
CA ASP A 5 -6.39 -4.13 1.15
C ASP A 5 -5.52 -5.24 0.55
N LEU A 6 -5.15 -5.06 -0.73
CA LEU A 6 -4.25 -5.99 -1.41
C LEU A 6 -2.92 -5.92 -0.68
N ASN A 7 -2.62 -6.97 0.07
CA ASN A 7 -1.37 -7.04 0.79
C ASN A 7 -0.24 -7.03 -0.24
N LEU A 8 0.71 -6.14 -0.02
CA LEU A 8 1.70 -5.77 -1.00
C LEU A 8 2.91 -6.67 -0.78
N ASP A 9 3.04 -7.71 -1.58
CA ASP A 9 4.36 -8.13 -2.00
C ASP A 9 5.00 -6.92 -2.71
N PHE A 10 6.29 -6.61 -2.45
CA PHE A 10 6.97 -5.45 -3.05
C PHE A 10 7.84 -5.83 -4.26
N PRO A 11 7.32 -6.44 -5.35
CA PRO A 11 8.13 -6.62 -6.53
C PRO A 11 8.32 -5.25 -7.21
N GLY A 12 9.58 -4.89 -7.46
CA GLY A 12 9.94 -3.66 -8.14
C GLY A 12 9.66 -2.42 -7.29
N VAL A 13 10.62 -2.05 -6.45
CA VAL A 13 10.63 -0.74 -5.79
C VAL A 13 11.76 0.05 -6.41
N ILE A 14 11.45 1.25 -6.90
CA ILE A 14 12.46 2.18 -7.41
C ILE A 14 12.64 3.33 -6.43
N LEU A 15 13.88 3.77 -6.29
CA LEU A 15 14.22 5.01 -5.62
C LEU A 15 13.92 6.16 -6.59
N THR A 16 13.09 7.10 -6.14
CA THR A 16 12.68 8.27 -6.95
C THR A 16 13.42 9.51 -6.48
N ASP A 17 13.45 9.74 -5.17
CA ASP A 17 14.08 10.91 -4.59
C ASP A 17 14.79 10.58 -3.28
N VAL A 18 15.81 11.38 -2.96
CA VAL A 18 16.46 11.40 -1.66
C VAL A 18 16.56 12.84 -1.19
N TYR A 19 15.98 13.12 -0.04
CA TYR A 19 16.08 14.41 0.61
C TYR A 19 16.94 14.29 1.86
N LEU A 20 18.01 15.07 1.91
CA LEU A 20 18.86 15.19 3.08
C LEU A 20 18.54 16.51 3.78
N THR A 21 17.95 16.43 4.97
CA THR A 21 17.83 17.62 5.86
C THR A 21 19.13 17.79 6.68
N PRO A 22 19.13 18.46 7.85
CA PRO A 22 20.21 18.28 8.84
C PRO A 22 19.99 17.11 9.81
N THR A 23 18.73 16.72 10.08
CA THR A 23 18.38 15.78 11.17
C THR A 23 17.83 14.43 10.69
N LEU A 24 17.15 14.36 9.54
CA LEU A 24 16.72 13.06 8.94
C LEU A 24 16.98 12.93 7.43
N ALA A 25 17.42 11.76 6.99
CA ALA A 25 17.44 11.43 5.57
C ALA A 25 16.08 10.86 5.19
N VAL A 26 15.45 11.40 4.14
CA VAL A 26 14.19 10.88 3.61
C VAL A 26 14.50 10.23 2.27
N VAL A 27 14.23 8.94 2.15
CA VAL A 27 14.32 8.23 0.89
C VAL A 27 12.91 7.98 0.39
N VAL A 28 12.58 8.51 -0.78
CA VAL A 28 11.30 8.29 -1.43
C VAL A 28 11.42 7.13 -2.40
N LEU A 29 10.55 6.16 -2.16
CA LEU A 29 10.45 4.93 -2.90
C LEU A 29 9.07 4.85 -3.56
N VAL A 30 8.98 4.29 -4.75
CA VAL A 30 7.71 4.03 -5.44
C VAL A 30 7.65 2.57 -5.84
N SER A 31 6.53 1.91 -5.55
CA SER A 31 6.27 0.56 -6.04
C SER A 31 5.86 0.58 -7.52
N THR A 32 6.61 -0.12 -8.35
CA THR A 32 6.37 -0.28 -9.79
C THR A 32 5.46 -1.46 -10.12
N ALA A 33 4.99 -2.22 -9.12
CA ALA A 33 4.05 -3.32 -9.30
C ALA A 33 2.87 -2.92 -10.20
N ALA A 34 2.73 -3.59 -11.35
CA ALA A 34 1.68 -3.30 -12.33
C ALA A 34 0.32 -3.82 -11.88
N GLU A 35 0.32 -4.89 -11.08
CA GLU A 35 -0.83 -5.59 -10.54
C GLU A 35 -0.51 -6.14 -9.15
N SER A 36 -1.55 -6.43 -8.37
CA SER A 36 -1.41 -7.24 -7.17
C SER A 36 -2.58 -8.21 -6.99
N SER A 37 -2.32 -9.32 -6.30
CA SER A 37 -3.31 -10.36 -6.04
C SER A 37 -4.12 -10.04 -4.80
N CYS A 38 -5.45 -10.09 -4.93
CA CYS A 38 -6.33 -9.80 -3.80
C CYS A 38 -6.18 -10.89 -2.72
N PRO A 39 -5.89 -10.56 -1.45
CA PRO A 39 -5.74 -11.59 -0.42
C PRO A 39 -7.05 -12.35 -0.14
N SER A 40 -8.21 -11.77 -0.49
CA SER A 40 -9.51 -12.40 -0.26
C SER A 40 -9.93 -13.36 -1.38
N CYS A 41 -9.58 -13.10 -2.63
CA CYS A 41 -10.00 -13.94 -3.78
C CYS A 41 -8.84 -14.45 -4.65
N HIS A 42 -7.61 -14.08 -4.34
CA HIS A 42 -6.37 -14.40 -5.06
C HIS A 42 -6.31 -13.99 -6.53
N ASN A 43 -7.33 -13.28 -7.04
CA ASN A 43 -7.33 -12.80 -8.41
C ASN A 43 -6.37 -11.59 -8.56
N PRO A 44 -5.49 -11.58 -9.57
CA PRO A 44 -4.67 -10.42 -9.87
C PRO A 44 -5.55 -9.25 -10.32
N SER A 45 -5.16 -8.03 -9.96
CA SER A 45 -5.81 -6.82 -10.41
C SER A 45 -4.80 -5.71 -10.70
N ALA A 46 -4.92 -5.13 -11.88
CA ALA A 46 -4.18 -3.95 -12.31
C ALA A 46 -4.98 -2.64 -12.14
N ARG A 47 -6.25 -2.71 -11.71
CA ARG A 47 -7.11 -1.53 -11.60
C ARG A 47 -6.79 -0.75 -10.33
N VAL A 48 -6.12 0.39 -10.42
CA VAL A 48 -5.76 1.21 -9.25
C VAL A 48 -7.01 1.81 -8.58
N HIS A 49 -7.10 1.67 -7.27
CA HIS A 49 -8.10 2.31 -6.41
C HIS A 49 -7.58 3.62 -5.82
N SER A 50 -6.47 3.54 -5.10
CA SER A 50 -5.87 4.69 -4.43
C SER A 50 -4.36 4.54 -4.36
N ARG A 51 -3.66 5.64 -4.10
CA ARG A 51 -2.23 5.63 -3.79
C ARG A 51 -2.10 6.06 -2.34
N TYR A 52 -1.24 5.39 -1.58
CA TYR A 52 -0.94 5.80 -0.22
C TYR A 52 0.56 5.73 0.03
N VAL A 53 1.02 6.56 0.96
CA VAL A 53 2.41 6.59 1.40
C VAL A 53 2.50 5.92 2.75
N ARG A 54 3.46 5.02 2.91
CA ARG A 54 3.80 4.42 4.20
C ARG A 54 5.26 4.69 4.52
N THR A 55 5.55 4.90 5.80
CA THR A 55 6.92 5.03 6.28
C THR A 55 7.40 3.65 6.74
N LEU A 56 8.37 3.07 6.04
CA LEU A 56 9.12 1.92 6.52
C LEU A 56 10.21 2.45 7.46
N ALA A 57 10.36 1.79 8.61
CA ALA A 57 11.06 2.24 9.81
C ALA A 57 12.33 3.08 9.59
N ASP A 58 12.65 3.93 10.57
CA ASP A 58 13.91 4.64 10.64
C ASP A 58 15.07 3.64 10.70
N LEU A 59 15.74 3.43 9.56
CA LEU A 59 16.95 2.61 9.52
C LEU A 59 18.09 3.44 10.11
N PRO A 60 18.92 2.89 11.02
CA PRO A 60 20.11 3.58 11.47
C PRO A 60 21.12 3.63 10.31
N GLY A 61 21.13 4.74 9.57
CA GLY A 61 22.12 5.04 8.54
C GLY A 61 23.06 6.12 9.05
N HIS A 62 24.33 5.78 9.31
CA HIS A 62 25.41 6.74 9.58
C HIS A 62 25.04 7.90 10.56
N ASN A 63 24.72 7.57 11.82
CA ASN A 63 24.37 8.53 12.88
C ASN A 63 23.11 9.37 12.64
N ARG A 64 22.26 8.98 11.70
CA ARG A 64 21.09 9.75 11.33
C ARG A 64 19.86 8.88 11.07
N PRO A 65 18.67 9.24 11.58
CA PRO A 65 17.44 8.54 11.24
C PRO A 65 17.17 8.65 9.73
N VAL A 66 16.90 7.49 9.10
CA VAL A 66 16.54 7.38 7.69
C VAL A 66 15.08 6.96 7.55
N ALA A 67 14.22 7.90 7.20
CA ALA A 67 12.81 7.62 6.93
C ALA A 67 12.62 7.14 5.49
N LEU A 68 12.19 5.89 5.32
CA LEU A 68 11.84 5.35 4.00
C LEU A 68 10.36 5.59 3.70
N ARG A 69 10.06 6.56 2.84
CA ARG A 69 8.68 6.85 2.39
C ARG A 69 8.38 6.06 1.13
N LEU A 70 7.64 4.97 1.28
CA LEU A 70 7.19 4.16 0.15
C LEU A 70 5.80 4.56 -0.30
N THR A 71 5.69 5.04 -1.54
CA THR A 71 4.42 5.25 -2.23
C THR A 71 3.97 3.94 -2.87
N VAL A 72 2.79 3.49 -2.49
CA VAL A 72 2.21 2.24 -3.00
C VAL A 72 0.82 2.47 -3.58
N ARG A 73 0.47 1.66 -4.59
CA ARG A 73 -0.85 1.62 -5.21
C ARG A 73 -1.68 0.52 -4.56
N ARG A 74 -2.89 0.88 -4.10
CA ARG A 74 -3.96 -0.07 -3.84
C ARG A 74 -4.70 -0.33 -5.14
N PHE A 75 -5.06 -1.58 -5.39
CA PHE A 75 -5.86 -1.96 -6.55
C PHE A 75 -7.31 -2.28 -6.12
N PHE A 76 -8.23 -2.37 -7.07
CA PHE A 76 -9.60 -2.80 -6.84
C PHE A 76 -9.70 -4.30 -7.05
N CYS A 77 -10.39 -5.01 -6.16
CA CYS A 77 -10.75 -6.39 -6.43
C CYS A 77 -11.91 -6.43 -7.43
N SER A 78 -11.73 -7.13 -8.55
CA SER A 78 -12.77 -7.37 -9.56
C SER A 78 -13.87 -8.33 -9.10
N GLN A 79 -13.63 -9.07 -8.01
CA GLN A 79 -14.54 -10.05 -7.40
C GLN A 79 -15.00 -9.61 -6.00
N ALA A 80 -14.84 -8.33 -5.63
CA ALA A 80 -15.30 -7.84 -4.33
C ALA A 80 -16.81 -8.13 -4.21
N PRO A 81 -17.27 -8.87 -3.19
CA PRO A 81 -18.67 -9.20 -3.08
C PRO A 81 -19.49 -7.92 -3.00
N ARG A 82 -20.65 -7.89 -3.66
CA ARG A 82 -21.71 -6.96 -3.30
C ARG A 82 -21.97 -7.18 -1.82
N VAL A 83 -21.56 -6.25 -0.97
CA VAL A 83 -21.99 -6.27 0.43
C VAL A 83 -23.49 -6.00 0.38
N ALA A 84 -24.29 -7.06 0.49
CA ALA A 84 -25.66 -6.91 0.95
C ALA A 84 -25.53 -6.26 2.32
N ALA A 85 -26.01 -5.02 2.45
CA ALA A 85 -26.14 -4.35 3.72
C ALA A 85 -26.75 -5.36 4.70
N ARG A 86 -26.09 -5.53 5.85
CA ARG A 86 -26.55 -6.42 6.92
C ARG A 86 -28.07 -6.27 7.07
N ALA A 87 -28.82 -7.35 6.85
CA ALA A 87 -30.11 -7.50 7.51
C ALA A 87 -29.78 -7.47 9.00
N ALA A 88 -30.06 -6.35 9.66
CA ALA A 88 -30.06 -6.28 11.11
C ALA A 88 -31.08 -7.32 11.58
N GLY A 89 -30.58 -8.32 12.30
CA GLY A 89 -31.39 -9.39 12.86
C GLY A 89 -32.39 -8.85 13.87
N GLU A 90 -33.56 -9.49 13.85
CA GLU A 90 -34.21 -10.12 15.01
C GLU A 90 -34.08 -9.39 16.36
N ARG A 91 -35.19 -8.75 16.73
CA ARG A 91 -35.88 -8.85 18.04
C ARG A 91 -35.03 -8.95 19.31
N TYR A 92 -35.08 -7.90 20.12
CA TYR A 92 -35.37 -7.97 21.55
C TYR A 92 -36.10 -6.70 21.98
#